data_AF-A0A9P7JB53-F1
#
_entry.id   AF-A0A9P7JB53-F1
#
_cell.length_a   1.000
_cell.length_b   1.000
_cell.length_c   1.000
_cell.angle_alpha   90.00
_cell.angle_beta   90.00
_cell.angle_gamma   90.00
#
_symmetry.space_group_name_H-M   'P 1'
#
loop_
_entity.id
_entity.type
_entity.pdbx_description
1 polymer ?
#
loop_
_entity_poly.entity_id
_entity_poly.type
_entity_poly.pdbx_seq_one_letter_code
_entity_poly.pdbx_strand_id
1 'polypeptide(L)'
;MSAHLVSHSASYSRCWNLCQVHDCSQRSLAQKPLGQQALKEAHLSNEQLHIQLEANICDELTIPVLRVKLAEDLTLKKWIKEVKHLNDKHLEDLASHRKMAEDLYKSLRHATSSNKMSAPRTYTPSSSCLGTLSEAEHTLLMKHKGCFKCQKFYISHQSKECTDSVPEASSYKTLMESDAIAAKPKGKTMAAVGTIGAMMPSSVLNDRSSSEDDMSHLVLIDESIVNKLGLCRHRLHAKIEANSAFLDNYHENQTCIAKDTNYDLLNPPQYMPQTKDVITELKTVLNDCHKNLEEDMVTEVPNVVTLLHHRIDILAFIKTNKEHLERLDKEM
;
A
#
# COMPACT_ATOMS: atom_id res chain seq x y z
N MET A 1 9.82 -53.23 9.75
CA MET A 1 9.82 -53.19 8.27
C MET A 1 9.31 -51.80 7.90
N SER A 2 10.18 -50.78 7.78
CA SER A 2 10.78 -50.26 6.52
C SER A 2 9.73 -50.15 5.39
N ALA A 3 9.55 -49.08 4.61
CA ALA A 3 10.02 -47.70 4.42
C ALA A 3 9.08 -47.17 3.28
N HIS A 4 8.65 -45.92 3.14
CA HIS A 4 9.28 -44.81 2.40
C HIS A 4 8.16 -43.85 1.94
N LEU A 5 8.49 -42.55 1.81
CA LEU A 5 7.91 -41.43 1.00
C LEU A 5 7.83 -40.17 1.90
N VAL A 6 8.95 -39.46 2.14
CA VAL A 6 9.65 -38.46 1.30
C VAL A 6 8.79 -37.22 0.94
N SER A 7 9.04 -36.20 1.76
CA SER A 7 9.13 -34.74 1.56
C SER A 7 8.78 -34.13 0.20
N HIS A 8 8.02 -33.02 0.26
CA HIS A 8 8.28 -31.80 -0.53
C HIS A 8 7.84 -30.54 0.23
N SER A 9 8.80 -29.93 0.92
CA SER A 9 8.75 -28.57 1.46
C SER A 9 9.92 -27.79 0.87
N ALA A 10 9.73 -27.06 -0.23
CA ALA A 10 10.69 -26.06 -0.71
C ALA A 10 10.13 -25.29 -1.92
N SER A 11 9.54 -24.13 -1.69
CA SER A 11 9.55 -23.00 -2.63
C SER A 11 9.16 -21.76 -1.83
N TYR A 12 9.84 -20.64 -2.08
CA TYR A 12 9.79 -19.35 -1.36
C TYR A 12 10.84 -19.09 -0.25
N SER A 13 12.08 -19.54 -0.42
CA SER A 13 13.25 -18.99 0.29
C SER A 13 14.47 -18.77 -0.62
N ARG A 14 14.29 -18.11 -1.77
CA ARG A 14 15.38 -17.87 -2.74
C ARG A 14 15.45 -16.47 -3.35
N CYS A 15 15.16 -15.42 -2.59
CA CYS A 15 15.48 -14.04 -3.03
C CYS A 15 16.32 -13.23 -2.04
N TRP A 16 16.90 -13.83 -1.00
CA TRP A 16 17.56 -13.07 0.08
C TRP A 16 19.05 -13.33 0.29
N ASN A 17 19.71 -14.14 -0.55
CA ASN A 17 21.16 -14.41 -0.40
C ASN A 17 21.92 -14.26 -1.72
N LEU A 18 22.02 -13.03 -2.24
CA LEU A 18 22.88 -12.75 -3.39
C LEU A 18 23.45 -11.32 -3.42
N CYS A 19 23.76 -10.76 -2.26
CA CYS A 19 24.59 -9.54 -2.13
C CYS A 19 25.53 -9.62 -0.92
N GLN A 20 26.26 -10.74 -0.79
CA GLN A 20 27.46 -10.80 0.03
C GLN A 20 28.64 -11.33 -0.78
N VAL A 21 29.64 -10.46 -0.89
CA VAL A 21 31.06 -10.76 -1.14
C VAL A 21 31.39 -11.30 -2.54
N HIS A 22 31.63 -10.38 -3.48
CA HIS A 22 32.70 -10.56 -4.46
C HIS A 22 33.53 -9.27 -4.56
N ASP A 23 34.66 -9.33 -3.86
CA ASP A 23 35.98 -8.82 -4.24
C ASP A 23 36.02 -7.88 -5.46
N CYS A 24 36.11 -6.57 -5.20
CA CYS A 24 36.53 -5.57 -6.17
C CYS A 24 37.89 -5.01 -5.75
N SER A 25 38.88 -5.90 -5.63
CA SER A 25 40.29 -5.54 -5.56
C SER A 25 40.91 -5.73 -6.95
N GLN A 26 41.56 -4.67 -7.44
CA GLN A 26 42.36 -4.58 -8.66
C GLN A 26 41.66 -4.32 -10.00
N ARG A 27 41.44 -3.03 -10.30
CA ARG A 27 41.82 -2.45 -11.60
C ARG A 27 42.51 -1.10 -11.39
N SER A 28 43.83 -1.18 -11.26
CA SER A 28 44.74 -0.07 -11.54
C SER A 28 44.93 0.00 -13.05
N LEU A 29 44.42 1.05 -13.70
CA LEU A 29 44.89 1.50 -15.02
C LEU A 29 44.70 3.03 -15.12
N ALA A 30 45.82 3.73 -14.90
CA ALA A 30 46.21 5.05 -15.39
C ALA A 30 45.10 6.00 -15.90
N GLN A 31 44.77 6.99 -15.07
CA GLN A 31 44.27 8.29 -15.55
C GLN A 31 45.15 9.42 -14.98
N LYS A 32 45.50 10.34 -15.89
CA LYS A 32 46.41 11.49 -15.73
C LYS A 32 45.91 12.51 -14.69
N PRO A 33 46.82 13.31 -14.08
CA PRO A 33 46.45 14.36 -13.15
C PRO A 33 46.03 15.62 -13.93
N LEU A 34 44.77 16.01 -13.82
CA LEU A 34 44.29 17.30 -14.31
C LEU A 34 43.33 17.88 -13.26
N GLY A 35 43.80 18.97 -12.64
CA GLY A 35 42.96 19.93 -11.93
C GLY A 35 42.47 19.53 -10.54
N GLN A 36 43.34 19.65 -9.54
CA GLN A 36 42.91 19.93 -8.16
C GLN A 36 42.31 21.35 -8.12
N GLN A 37 41.04 21.47 -8.50
CA GLN A 37 40.25 22.67 -8.24
C GLN A 37 38.95 22.26 -7.57
N ALA A 38 38.98 22.34 -6.24
CA ALA A 38 37.84 22.67 -5.39
C ALA A 38 36.54 21.88 -5.62
N LEU A 39 36.58 20.55 -5.54
CA LEU A 39 35.44 19.84 -4.95
C LEU A 39 35.50 20.14 -3.44
N LYS A 40 34.95 21.29 -3.05
CA LYS A 40 34.59 21.56 -1.65
C LYS A 40 33.59 20.47 -1.28
N GLU A 41 34.09 19.45 -0.59
CA GLU A 41 33.29 18.38 -0.03
C GLU A 41 32.18 19.02 0.80
N ALA A 42 30.96 19.02 0.28
CA ALA A 42 29.77 19.46 1.00
C ALA A 42 29.44 18.37 2.02
N HIS A 43 30.24 18.30 3.08
CA HIS A 43 29.99 17.43 4.22
C HIS A 43 28.78 17.99 4.96
N LEU A 44 27.63 17.38 4.76
CA LEU A 44 26.47 17.58 5.63
C LEU A 44 26.91 17.36 7.08
N SER A 45 26.55 18.28 7.98
CA SER A 45 26.79 18.07 9.40
C SER A 45 26.00 16.86 9.89
N ASN A 46 26.45 16.21 10.97
CA ASN A 46 25.71 15.09 11.55
C ASN A 46 24.27 15.48 11.92
N GLU A 47 24.07 16.74 12.32
CA GLU A 47 22.75 17.32 12.62
C GLU A 47 21.86 17.36 11.37
N GLN A 48 22.39 17.86 10.25
CA GLN A 48 21.65 17.92 8.99
C GLN A 48 21.32 16.52 8.47
N LEU A 49 22.24 15.57 8.63
CA LEU A 49 22.00 14.18 8.25
C LEU A 49 20.92 13.54 9.14
N HIS A 50 20.92 13.86 10.44
CA HIS A 50 19.91 13.37 11.38
C HIS A 50 18.52 13.89 11.03
N ILE A 51 18.37 15.20 10.78
CA ILE A 51 17.11 15.82 10.31
C ILE A 51 16.65 15.20 8.99
N GLN A 52 17.55 15.02 8.02
CA GLN A 52 17.19 14.39 6.74
C GLN A 52 16.76 12.94 6.90
N LEU A 53 17.44 12.17 7.75
CA LEU A 53 17.07 10.78 8.00
C LEU A 53 15.72 10.71 8.71
N GLU A 54 15.49 11.53 9.73
CA GLU A 54 14.22 11.60 10.47
C GLU A 54 13.04 11.98 9.57
N ALA A 55 13.22 12.98 8.70
CA ALA A 55 12.22 13.38 7.71
C ALA A 55 11.90 12.28 6.67
N ASN A 56 12.77 11.28 6.50
CA ASN A 56 12.58 10.16 5.58
C ASN A 56 12.23 8.84 6.29
N ILE A 57 11.99 8.86 7.60
CA ILE A 57 11.45 7.69 8.31
C ILE A 57 9.99 7.48 7.88
N CYS A 58 9.62 6.23 7.64
CA CYS A 58 8.23 5.88 7.35
C CYS A 58 7.33 6.18 8.56
N ASP A 59 6.13 6.72 8.32
CA ASP A 59 5.17 7.13 9.36
C ASP A 59 4.92 6.06 10.44
N GLU A 60 4.95 4.78 10.05
CA GLU A 60 4.79 3.63 10.95
C GLU A 60 5.91 3.52 12.00
N LEU A 61 7.12 3.96 11.66
CA LEU A 61 8.30 3.97 12.54
C LEU A 61 8.47 5.29 13.29
N THR A 62 7.87 6.38 12.80
CA THR A 62 7.92 7.70 13.44
C THR A 62 7.39 7.65 14.87
N ILE A 63 6.26 6.98 15.11
CA ILE A 63 5.68 6.86 16.45
C ILE A 63 6.61 6.08 17.41
N PRO A 64 7.13 4.88 17.07
CA PRO A 64 8.11 4.18 17.89
C PRO A 64 9.37 5.01 18.21
N VAL A 65 9.92 5.69 17.21
CA VAL A 65 11.13 6.52 17.35
C VAL A 65 10.88 7.68 18.32
N LEU A 66 9.77 8.40 18.17
CA LEU A 66 9.35 9.47 19.07
C LEU A 66 9.04 8.95 20.48
N ARG A 67 8.41 7.77 20.60
CA ARG A 67 8.03 7.18 21.89
C ARG A 67 9.25 6.79 22.72
N VAL A 68 10.27 6.23 22.09
CA VAL A 68 11.53 5.89 22.78
C VAL A 68 12.27 7.15 23.22
N LYS A 69 11.86 8.34 22.74
CA LYS A 69 12.55 9.61 22.95
C LYS A 69 14.04 9.39 22.77
N LEU A 70 14.41 8.87 21.59
CA LEU A 70 15.81 8.63 21.26
C LEU A 70 16.53 9.95 21.51
N ALA A 71 17.29 9.97 22.60
CA ALA A 71 17.71 11.21 23.21
C ALA A 71 18.51 12.03 22.18
N GLU A 72 18.27 13.33 22.13
CA GLU A 72 18.91 14.26 21.20
C GLU A 72 20.44 14.24 21.33
N ASP A 73 20.98 13.71 22.44
CA ASP A 73 22.41 13.53 22.70
C ASP A 73 23.03 12.27 22.07
N LEU A 74 22.23 11.42 21.42
CA LEU A 74 22.73 10.22 20.77
C LEU A 74 23.58 10.61 19.55
N THR A 75 24.84 10.17 19.55
CA THR A 75 25.66 10.20 18.33
C THR A 75 24.89 9.55 17.18
N LEU A 76 24.94 10.14 15.99
CA LEU A 76 24.25 9.66 14.79
C LEU A 76 24.37 8.13 14.58
N LYS A 77 25.57 7.57 14.79
CA LYS A 77 25.80 6.11 14.66
C LYS A 77 25.00 5.27 15.65
N LYS A 78 24.81 5.76 16.87
CA LYS A 78 24.00 5.11 17.91
C LYS A 78 22.51 5.26 17.59
N TRP A 79 22.08 6.44 17.14
CA TRP A 79 20.71 6.67 16.68
C TRP A 79 20.33 5.73 15.52
N ILE A 80 21.17 5.60 14.48
CA ILE A 80 20.93 4.68 13.35
C ILE A 80 20.76 3.23 13.83
N LYS A 81 21.55 2.79 14.81
CA LYS A 81 21.45 1.42 15.37
C LYS A 81 20.12 1.21 16.09
N GLU A 82 19.66 2.19 16.86
CA GLU A 82 18.38 2.10 17.57
C GLU A 82 17.19 2.14 16.62
N VAL A 83 17.18 3.04 15.63
CA VAL A 83 16.14 3.07 14.59
C VAL A 83 16.07 1.74 13.85
N LYS A 84 17.23 1.14 13.53
CA LYS A 84 17.29 -0.19 12.94
C LYS A 84 16.71 -1.26 13.86
N HIS A 85 17.05 -1.25 15.14
CA HIS A 85 16.49 -2.17 16.11
C HIS A 85 14.97 -2.06 16.22
N LEU A 86 14.44 -0.83 16.24
CA LEU A 86 12.99 -0.58 16.24
C LEU A 86 12.32 -1.10 14.97
N ASN A 87 12.95 -0.91 13.80
CA ASN A 87 12.44 -1.45 12.55
C ASN A 87 12.42 -2.98 12.53
N ASP A 88 13.49 -3.63 13.00
CA ASP A 88 13.57 -5.09 13.09
C ASP A 88 12.46 -5.64 14.01
N LYS A 89 12.23 -4.97 15.15
CA LYS A 89 11.13 -5.31 16.06
C LYS A 89 9.76 -5.11 15.43
N HIS A 90 9.54 -3.99 14.73
CA HIS A 90 8.29 -3.72 14.02
C HIS A 90 7.98 -4.80 12.96
N LEU A 91 9.00 -5.26 12.22
CA LEU A 91 8.84 -6.36 11.26
C LEU A 91 8.49 -7.69 11.93
N GLU A 92 9.03 -7.97 13.12
CA GLU A 92 8.67 -9.15 13.92
C GLU A 92 7.22 -9.09 14.43
N ASP A 93 6.77 -7.92 14.88
CA ASP A 93 5.38 -7.68 15.28
C ASP A 93 4.42 -7.87 14.10
N LEU A 94 4.75 -7.35 12.92
CA LEU A 94 3.96 -7.55 11.69
C LEU A 94 3.91 -9.02 11.27
N ALA A 95 5.02 -9.76 11.38
CA ALA A 95 5.05 -11.19 11.09
C ALA A 95 4.19 -11.98 12.10
N SER A 96 4.22 -11.60 13.37
CA SER A 96 3.40 -12.19 14.43
C SER A 96 1.92 -11.93 14.21
N HIS A 97 1.53 -10.69 13.86
CA HIS A 97 0.16 -10.32 13.51
C HIS A 97 -0.36 -11.12 12.31
N ARG A 98 0.45 -11.24 11.24
CA ARG A 98 0.09 -12.05 10.07
C ARG A 98 -0.16 -13.50 10.45
N LYS A 99 0.71 -14.09 11.27
CA LYS A 99 0.57 -15.47 11.73
C LYS A 99 -0.71 -15.67 12.54
N MET A 100 -1.01 -14.75 13.47
CA MET A 100 -2.26 -14.80 14.24
C MET A 100 -3.50 -14.73 13.33
N ALA A 101 -3.50 -13.85 12.32
CA ALA A 101 -4.59 -13.75 11.35
C ALA A 101 -4.76 -15.04 10.52
N GLU A 102 -3.66 -15.68 10.11
CA GLU A 102 -3.71 -16.96 9.40
C GLU A 102 -4.26 -18.09 10.27
N ASP A 103 -3.89 -18.13 11.55
CA ASP A 103 -4.38 -19.16 12.48
C ASP A 103 -5.88 -18.99 12.78
N LEU A 104 -6.36 -17.74 12.90
CA LEU A 104 -7.80 -17.45 12.99
C LEU A 104 -8.55 -17.89 11.73
N TYR A 105 -8.00 -17.62 10.55
CA TYR A 105 -8.61 -18.04 9.28
C TYR A 105 -8.67 -19.57 9.14
N LYS A 106 -7.61 -20.28 9.55
CA LYS A 106 -7.58 -21.75 9.58
C LYS A 106 -8.62 -22.30 10.56
N SER A 107 -8.70 -21.74 11.76
CA SER A 107 -9.70 -22.15 12.77
C SER A 107 -11.13 -21.98 12.25
N LEU A 108 -11.42 -20.85 11.60
CA LEU A 108 -12.74 -20.59 11.01
C LEU A 108 -13.10 -21.58 9.90
N ARG A 109 -12.13 -21.97 9.07
CA ARG A 109 -12.32 -23.00 8.03
C ARG A 109 -12.63 -24.37 8.62
N HIS A 110 -12.02 -24.73 9.74
CA HIS A 110 -12.28 -26.03 10.39
C HIS A 110 -13.64 -26.05 11.10
N ALA A 111 -14.06 -24.93 11.69
CA ALA A 111 -15.35 -24.84 12.38
C ALA A 111 -16.55 -25.03 11.42
N THR A 112 -16.44 -24.60 10.17
CA THR A 112 -17.53 -24.75 9.17
C THR A 112 -17.70 -26.18 8.65
N SER A 113 -16.73 -27.06 8.86
CA SER A 113 -16.79 -28.45 8.35
C SER A 113 -17.52 -29.42 9.29
N SER A 114 -17.79 -29.07 10.56
CA SER A 114 -18.26 -30.04 11.56
C SER A 114 -19.78 -30.00 11.84
N ASN A 115 -20.53 -29.02 11.35
CA ASN A 115 -21.98 -28.90 11.63
C ASN A 115 -22.85 -29.36 10.45
N LYS A 116 -22.64 -30.60 9.97
CA LYS A 116 -23.68 -31.33 9.24
C LYS A 116 -24.42 -32.24 10.23
N MET A 117 -25.21 -31.66 11.14
CA MET A 117 -26.31 -32.43 11.74
C MET A 117 -27.37 -32.62 10.65
N SER A 118 -27.52 -33.86 10.23
CA SER A 118 -28.50 -34.33 9.27
C SER A 118 -29.91 -34.02 9.77
N ALA A 119 -30.49 -32.90 9.34
CA ALA A 119 -31.94 -32.73 9.35
C ALA A 119 -32.53 -33.61 8.23
N PRO A 120 -33.54 -34.45 8.51
CA PRO A 120 -34.18 -35.27 7.49
C PRO A 120 -34.98 -34.35 6.56
N ARG A 121 -34.44 -34.07 5.38
CA ARG A 121 -35.15 -33.33 4.33
C ARG A 121 -35.91 -34.31 3.45
N THR A 122 -37.22 -34.15 3.42
CA THR A 122 -38.13 -34.77 2.47
C THR A 122 -37.67 -34.48 1.04
N TYR A 123 -37.27 -35.53 0.32
CA TYR A 123 -36.76 -35.46 -1.04
C TYR A 123 -37.86 -35.02 -2.00
N THR A 124 -37.82 -33.75 -2.41
CA THR A 124 -38.40 -33.34 -3.69
C THR A 124 -37.31 -33.52 -4.76
N PRO A 125 -37.53 -34.35 -5.80
CA PRO A 125 -36.56 -34.56 -6.87
C PRO A 125 -36.47 -33.29 -7.72
N SER A 126 -35.66 -32.34 -7.25
CA SER A 126 -35.38 -31.08 -7.93
C SER A 126 -34.05 -31.20 -8.65
N SER A 127 -34.12 -30.89 -9.95
CA SER A 127 -33.05 -30.58 -10.91
C SER A 127 -31.66 -31.13 -10.58
N SER A 128 -31.18 -32.02 -11.43
CA SER A 128 -29.79 -32.45 -11.59
C SER A 128 -28.81 -31.27 -11.55
N CYS A 129 -28.40 -30.88 -10.33
CA CYS A 129 -27.36 -29.88 -10.12
C CYS A 129 -26.06 -30.43 -10.70
N LEU A 130 -25.50 -29.68 -11.64
CA LEU A 130 -24.13 -29.89 -12.10
C LEU A 130 -23.19 -29.95 -10.90
N GLY A 131 -22.23 -30.89 -10.95
CA GLY A 131 -21.18 -30.99 -9.96
C GLY A 131 -20.45 -29.65 -9.79
N THR A 132 -20.02 -29.36 -8.57
CA THR A 132 -19.16 -28.22 -8.26
C THR A 132 -17.94 -28.24 -9.19
N LEU A 133 -17.64 -27.12 -9.84
CA LEU A 133 -16.44 -26.95 -10.67
C LEU A 133 -15.20 -27.44 -9.91
N SER A 134 -14.36 -28.24 -10.57
CA SER A 134 -13.10 -28.64 -9.97
C SER A 134 -12.15 -27.45 -9.82
N GLU A 135 -11.22 -27.53 -8.87
CA GLU A 135 -10.24 -26.45 -8.62
C GLU A 135 -9.41 -26.14 -9.89
N ALA A 136 -9.06 -27.18 -10.66
CA ALA A 136 -8.34 -27.04 -11.92
C ALA A 136 -9.12 -26.23 -12.96
N GLU A 137 -10.42 -26.48 -13.10
CA GLU A 137 -11.30 -25.74 -14.02
C GLU A 137 -11.49 -24.29 -13.56
N HIS A 138 -11.58 -24.06 -12.26
CA HIS A 138 -11.67 -22.71 -11.68
C HIS A 138 -10.40 -21.89 -11.99
N THR A 139 -9.21 -22.47 -11.78
CA THR A 139 -7.94 -21.82 -12.14
C THR A 139 -7.85 -21.54 -13.64
N LEU A 140 -8.32 -22.46 -14.48
CA LEU A 140 -8.30 -22.29 -15.93
C LEU A 140 -9.23 -21.17 -16.40
N LEU A 141 -10.46 -21.10 -15.89
CA LEU A 141 -11.39 -20.01 -16.18
C LEU A 141 -10.83 -18.67 -15.70
N MET A 142 -10.24 -18.61 -14.51
CA MET A 142 -9.61 -17.38 -13.99
C MET A 142 -8.44 -16.91 -14.88
N LYS A 143 -7.55 -17.83 -15.29
CA LYS A 143 -6.38 -17.55 -16.15
C LYS A 143 -6.79 -17.03 -17.53
N HIS A 144 -7.89 -17.53 -18.08
CA HIS A 144 -8.35 -17.23 -19.44
C HIS A 144 -9.55 -16.27 -19.50
N LYS A 145 -9.76 -15.47 -18.44
CA LYS A 145 -10.87 -14.49 -18.33
C LYS A 145 -12.24 -15.11 -18.71
N GLY A 146 -12.50 -16.31 -18.22
CA GLY A 146 -13.74 -17.04 -18.43
C GLY A 146 -14.79 -16.74 -17.34
N CYS A 147 -16.04 -17.05 -17.63
CA CYS A 147 -17.14 -16.92 -16.66
C CYS A 147 -17.37 -18.25 -15.95
N PHE A 148 -17.48 -18.21 -14.62
CA PHE A 148 -17.69 -19.42 -13.81
C PHE A 148 -19.11 -19.97 -13.91
N LYS A 149 -20.09 -19.18 -14.39
CA LYS A 149 -21.50 -19.61 -14.49
C LYS A 149 -21.79 -20.35 -15.80
N CYS A 150 -21.37 -19.80 -16.94
CA CYS A 150 -21.56 -20.44 -18.26
C CYS A 150 -20.34 -21.23 -18.73
N GLN A 151 -19.21 -21.18 -18.00
CA GLN A 151 -18.00 -21.97 -18.24
C GLN A 151 -17.33 -21.73 -19.60
N LYS A 152 -17.54 -20.54 -20.19
CA LYS A 152 -16.91 -20.13 -21.46
C LYS A 152 -15.66 -19.28 -21.21
N PHE A 153 -14.64 -19.43 -22.06
CA PHE A 153 -13.39 -18.65 -22.03
C PHE A 153 -13.50 -17.35 -22.83
N TYR A 154 -12.69 -16.33 -22.47
CA TYR A 154 -12.53 -15.08 -23.22
C TYR A 154 -13.83 -14.31 -23.53
N ILE A 155 -14.79 -14.35 -22.62
CA ILE A 155 -16.06 -13.63 -22.73
C ILE A 155 -16.00 -12.34 -21.91
N SER A 156 -16.78 -11.33 -22.32
CA SER A 156 -16.74 -9.99 -21.72
C SER A 156 -17.48 -9.87 -20.39
N HIS A 157 -18.22 -10.91 -19.96
CA HIS A 157 -19.02 -10.89 -18.75
C HIS A 157 -18.43 -11.78 -17.66
N GLN A 158 -18.67 -11.41 -16.40
CA GLN A 158 -18.36 -12.23 -15.23
C GLN A 158 -19.62 -12.90 -14.67
N SER A 159 -19.48 -13.80 -13.68
CA SER A 159 -20.60 -14.59 -13.13
C SER A 159 -21.81 -13.77 -12.69
N LYS A 160 -21.61 -12.52 -12.25
CA LYS A 160 -22.69 -11.60 -11.82
C LYS A 160 -23.53 -11.07 -12.99
N GLU A 161 -22.95 -10.95 -14.17
CA GLU A 161 -23.56 -10.38 -15.38
C GLU A 161 -23.91 -11.45 -16.42
N CYS A 162 -23.76 -12.73 -16.05
CA CYS A 162 -23.97 -13.85 -16.95
C CYS A 162 -25.46 -14.17 -17.11
N THR A 163 -26.01 -13.78 -18.27
CA THR A 163 -27.36 -14.13 -18.74
C THR A 163 -27.44 -15.49 -19.41
N ASP A 164 -26.30 -16.05 -19.82
CA ASP A 164 -26.22 -17.38 -20.41
C ASP A 164 -26.71 -18.45 -19.41
N SER A 165 -27.46 -19.43 -19.92
CA SER A 165 -27.89 -20.59 -19.13
C SER A 165 -26.70 -21.45 -18.73
N VAL A 166 -26.83 -22.10 -17.58
CA VAL A 166 -25.86 -23.08 -17.10
C VAL A 166 -25.87 -24.28 -18.06
N PRO A 167 -24.70 -24.83 -18.49
CA PRO A 167 -24.65 -25.98 -19.38
C PRO A 167 -25.47 -27.15 -18.84
N GLU A 168 -26.05 -27.98 -19.72
CA GLU A 168 -26.78 -29.15 -19.27
C GLU A 168 -25.82 -30.24 -18.78
N ALA A 169 -26.13 -30.92 -17.67
CA ALA A 169 -25.26 -31.95 -17.07
C ALA A 169 -24.93 -33.12 -18.01
N SER A 170 -25.86 -33.46 -18.90
CA SER A 170 -25.67 -34.46 -19.96
C SER A 170 -24.62 -34.04 -20.99
N SER A 171 -24.42 -32.73 -21.18
CA SER A 171 -23.51 -32.13 -22.16
C SER A 171 -22.20 -31.63 -21.56
N TYR A 172 -21.98 -31.85 -20.27
CA TYR A 172 -20.82 -31.32 -19.57
C TYR A 172 -19.53 -31.98 -20.09
N LYS A 173 -18.61 -31.15 -20.59
CA LYS A 173 -17.25 -31.55 -20.96
C LYS A 173 -16.28 -30.89 -19.98
N THR A 174 -15.40 -31.68 -19.37
CA THR A 174 -14.32 -31.18 -18.51
C THR A 174 -13.48 -30.15 -19.28
N LEU A 175 -13.32 -28.96 -18.70
CA LEU A 175 -12.59 -27.87 -19.37
C LEU A 175 -11.09 -28.13 -19.33
N MET A 176 -10.45 -28.21 -20.50
CA MET A 176 -9.00 -28.36 -20.62
C MET A 176 -8.35 -27.13 -21.24
N GLU A 177 -7.04 -26.97 -21.04
CA GLU A 177 -6.27 -25.85 -21.61
C GLU A 177 -6.33 -25.81 -23.15
N SER A 178 -6.52 -26.97 -23.80
CA SER A 178 -6.78 -27.05 -25.23
C SER A 178 -8.06 -26.35 -25.65
N ASP A 179 -9.12 -26.42 -24.85
CA ASP A 179 -10.40 -25.76 -25.13
C ASP A 179 -10.26 -24.24 -24.97
N ALA A 180 -9.46 -23.79 -24.00
CA ALA A 180 -9.14 -22.37 -23.84
C ALA A 180 -8.37 -21.83 -25.06
N ILE A 181 -7.35 -22.54 -25.53
CA ILE A 181 -6.58 -22.12 -26.72
C ILE A 181 -7.48 -22.08 -27.96
N ALA A 182 -8.37 -23.07 -28.13
CA ALA A 182 -9.31 -23.12 -29.24
C ALA A 182 -10.35 -21.98 -29.18
N ALA A 183 -10.80 -21.60 -27.98
CA ALA A 183 -11.76 -20.53 -27.75
C ALA A 183 -11.16 -19.12 -27.87
N LYS A 184 -9.82 -18.99 -27.89
CA LYS A 184 -9.16 -17.70 -28.04
C LYS A 184 -9.61 -17.08 -29.37
N PRO A 185 -10.24 -15.89 -29.36
CA PRO A 185 -10.66 -15.25 -30.59
C PRO A 185 -9.41 -15.08 -31.45
N LYS A 186 -9.41 -15.72 -32.63
CA LYS A 186 -8.40 -15.47 -33.67
C LYS A 186 -8.60 -14.00 -34.03
N GLY A 187 -7.83 -13.13 -33.39
CA GLY A 187 -7.90 -11.70 -33.59
C GLY A 187 -7.92 -11.49 -35.10
N LYS A 188 -9.02 -10.96 -35.62
CA LYS A 188 -9.08 -10.54 -37.01
C LYS A 188 -7.89 -9.60 -37.14
N THR A 189 -6.87 -10.04 -37.88
CA THR A 189 -5.76 -9.17 -38.29
C THR A 189 -6.47 -8.00 -38.94
N MET A 190 -6.58 -6.88 -38.22
CA MET A 190 -7.15 -5.67 -38.78
C MET A 190 -6.21 -5.36 -39.94
N ALA A 191 -6.71 -5.56 -41.16
CA ALA A 191 -6.01 -5.16 -42.36
C ALA A 191 -5.59 -3.71 -42.11
N ALA A 192 -4.28 -3.45 -42.23
CA ALA A 192 -3.72 -2.13 -42.04
C ALA A 192 -4.53 -1.14 -42.88
N VAL A 193 -5.31 -0.30 -42.20
CA VAL A 193 -6.02 0.80 -42.84
C VAL A 193 -4.94 1.74 -43.33
N GLY A 194 -4.92 1.93 -44.65
CA GLY A 194 -3.85 2.59 -45.38
C GLY A 194 -3.58 4.02 -44.90
N THR A 195 -2.29 4.33 -44.89
CA THR A 195 -1.72 5.67 -44.81
C THR A 195 -2.31 6.58 -45.89
N ILE A 196 -3.08 7.58 -45.47
CA ILE A 196 -3.33 8.84 -46.19
C ILE A 196 -3.07 9.90 -45.11
N GLY A 197 -2.28 10.95 -45.26
CA GLY A 197 -1.54 11.56 -46.34
C GLY A 197 -0.97 12.85 -45.74
N ALA A 198 0.22 13.25 -46.19
CA ALA A 198 0.99 14.38 -45.65
C ALA A 198 0.27 15.74 -45.71
N MET A 199 0.52 16.60 -44.71
CA MET A 199 0.62 18.06 -44.84
C MET A 199 1.44 18.63 -43.66
N MET A 200 2.46 19.41 -44.01
CA MET A 200 3.36 20.27 -43.21
C MET A 200 3.25 21.69 -43.83
N PRO A 201 3.90 22.79 -43.37
CA PRO A 201 4.63 23.12 -42.11
C PRO A 201 4.33 24.54 -41.53
N SER A 202 5.01 24.86 -40.40
CA SER A 202 5.65 26.16 -40.05
C SER A 202 4.88 27.37 -39.48
N SER A 203 5.31 27.79 -38.28
CA SER A 203 5.68 29.17 -37.89
C SER A 203 6.31 29.08 -36.49
N VAL A 204 7.64 29.17 -36.30
CA VAL A 204 8.45 30.41 -36.17
C VAL A 204 7.68 31.53 -35.49
N LEU A 205 7.93 31.76 -34.20
CA LEU A 205 8.31 33.06 -33.62
C LEU A 205 8.98 32.85 -32.25
N ASN A 206 10.05 33.60 -32.05
CA ASN A 206 10.81 33.75 -30.81
C ASN A 206 9.91 34.12 -29.62
N ASP A 207 10.22 33.64 -28.42
CA ASP A 207 10.71 34.58 -27.42
C ASP A 207 11.54 33.93 -26.31
N ARG A 208 12.60 34.67 -25.96
CA ARG A 208 13.70 34.31 -25.07
C ARG A 208 13.32 34.77 -23.66
N SER A 209 12.77 33.87 -22.84
CA SER A 209 12.65 34.12 -21.40
C SER A 209 13.72 33.33 -20.64
N SER A 210 14.69 34.06 -20.12
CA SER A 210 15.80 33.59 -19.31
C SER A 210 15.42 33.78 -17.84
N SER A 211 14.83 32.75 -17.23
CA SER A 211 14.73 32.67 -15.76
C SER A 211 15.63 31.54 -15.28
N GLU A 212 16.85 31.91 -14.89
CA GLU A 212 17.78 31.06 -14.17
C GLU A 212 17.37 31.07 -12.69
N ASP A 213 16.39 30.27 -12.27
CA ASP A 213 16.09 29.98 -10.87
C ASP A 213 15.12 28.79 -10.80
N ASP A 214 15.65 27.57 -10.97
CA ASP A 214 15.09 26.35 -10.36
C ASP A 214 16.07 25.19 -10.59
N MET A 215 17.22 25.29 -9.94
CA MET A 215 18.09 24.14 -9.74
C MET A 215 17.48 23.30 -8.60
N SER A 216 16.42 22.56 -8.92
CA SER A 216 15.94 21.48 -8.06
C SER A 216 17.07 20.46 -7.98
N HIS A 217 17.89 20.58 -6.93
CA HIS A 217 18.89 19.61 -6.57
C HIS A 217 18.18 18.27 -6.32
N LEU A 218 18.00 17.48 -7.38
CA LEU A 218 17.86 16.03 -7.27
C LEU A 218 19.17 15.56 -6.66
N VAL A 219 19.21 15.52 -5.33
CA VAL A 219 20.19 14.76 -4.59
C VAL A 219 19.94 13.32 -5.00
N LEU A 220 20.66 12.87 -6.02
CA LEU A 220 20.80 11.47 -6.34
C LEU A 220 21.42 10.84 -5.11
N ILE A 221 20.58 10.33 -4.21
CA ILE A 221 21.04 9.60 -3.03
C ILE A 221 21.82 8.41 -3.58
N ASP A 222 23.13 8.43 -3.36
CA ASP A 222 24.04 7.41 -3.84
C ASP A 222 23.53 6.02 -3.39
N GLU A 223 23.32 5.14 -4.36
CA GLU A 223 22.71 3.83 -4.14
C GLU A 223 23.56 2.95 -3.21
N SER A 224 24.87 3.20 -3.14
CA SER A 224 25.74 2.51 -2.19
C SER A 224 25.46 2.91 -0.74
N ILE A 225 25.03 4.14 -0.48
CA ILE A 225 24.70 4.62 0.87
C ILE A 225 23.40 3.99 1.36
N VAL A 226 22.36 3.94 0.51
CA VAL A 226 21.07 3.29 0.84
C VAL A 226 21.29 1.82 1.19
N ASN A 227 22.09 1.11 0.38
CA ASN A 227 22.44 -0.29 0.61
C ASN A 227 23.30 -0.49 1.88
N LYS A 228 24.25 0.41 2.15
CA LYS A 228 25.13 0.34 3.32
C LYS A 228 24.39 0.64 4.63
N LEU A 229 23.35 1.48 4.58
CA LEU A 229 22.48 1.77 5.73
C LEU A 229 21.39 0.71 5.95
N GLY A 230 21.16 -0.17 4.98
CA GLY A 230 20.15 -1.23 5.08
C GLY A 230 18.71 -0.71 5.02
N LEU A 231 18.49 0.43 4.36
CA LEU A 231 17.16 1.00 4.18
C LEU A 231 16.40 0.23 3.10
N CYS A 232 15.22 -0.30 3.42
CA CYS A 232 14.38 -1.02 2.47
C CYS A 232 13.68 -0.05 1.51
N ARG A 233 13.95 -0.18 0.21
CA ARG A 233 13.18 0.52 -0.82
C ARG A 233 11.76 -0.02 -0.87
N HIS A 234 10.79 0.84 -0.58
CA HIS A 234 9.40 0.56 -0.94
C HIS A 234 9.22 0.83 -2.44
N ARG A 235 8.84 -0.22 -3.18
CA ARG A 235 8.53 -0.10 -4.60
C ARG A 235 7.18 0.60 -4.71
N LEU A 236 7.18 1.86 -5.10
CA LEU A 236 5.94 2.59 -5.41
C LEU A 236 5.12 1.77 -6.41
N HIS A 237 3.87 1.45 -6.05
CA HIS A 237 2.98 0.58 -6.82
C HIS A 237 2.59 1.17 -8.19
N ALA A 238 2.81 2.48 -8.38
CA ALA A 238 2.67 3.16 -9.65
C ALA A 238 4.02 3.75 -10.08
N LYS A 239 4.36 3.55 -11.36
CA LYS A 239 5.50 4.21 -11.98
C LYS A 239 5.13 5.69 -12.12
N ILE A 240 5.74 6.55 -11.32
CA ILE A 240 5.57 8.00 -11.47
C ILE A 240 6.27 8.37 -12.77
N GLU A 241 5.51 8.70 -13.81
CA GLU A 241 6.07 9.26 -15.03
C GLU A 241 6.61 10.65 -14.69
N ALA A 242 7.91 10.86 -14.89
CA ALA A 242 8.61 12.10 -14.54
C ALA A 242 8.03 13.37 -15.21
N ASN A 243 7.10 13.21 -16.15
CA ASN A 243 6.52 14.29 -16.93
C ASN A 243 5.09 14.67 -16.49
N SER A 244 4.44 13.92 -15.59
CA SER A 244 3.04 14.21 -15.17
C SER A 244 2.93 15.05 -13.90
N ALA A 245 4.03 15.25 -13.16
CA ALA A 245 4.05 16.06 -11.93
C ALA A 245 4.23 17.57 -12.18
N PHE A 246 4.48 18.01 -13.42
CA PHE A 246 4.89 19.38 -13.75
C PHE A 246 3.99 20.09 -14.78
N LEU A 247 2.76 19.60 -15.01
CA LEU A 247 1.79 20.39 -15.79
C LEU A 247 1.04 21.33 -14.83
N ASP A 248 1.23 22.63 -15.06
CA ASP A 248 0.83 23.83 -14.30
C ASP A 248 -0.67 24.02 -14.00
N ASN A 249 -1.45 22.96 -13.78
CA ASN A 249 -2.90 23.06 -13.65
C ASN A 249 -3.47 22.50 -12.33
N TYR A 250 -2.61 22.17 -11.36
CA TYR A 250 -3.05 21.63 -10.06
C TYR A 250 -3.08 22.65 -8.92
N HIS A 251 -2.63 23.88 -9.14
CA HIS A 251 -2.52 24.88 -8.07
C HIS A 251 -3.85 25.59 -7.75
N GLU A 252 -4.81 25.64 -8.67
CA GLU A 252 -6.09 26.34 -8.44
C GLU A 252 -7.12 25.53 -7.62
N ASN A 253 -6.98 24.20 -7.54
CA ASN A 253 -7.96 23.35 -6.86
C ASN A 253 -7.51 22.79 -5.50
N GLN A 254 -6.29 23.12 -5.02
CA GLN A 254 -5.78 22.64 -3.72
C GLN A 254 -5.61 23.72 -2.64
N THR A 255 -5.67 25.00 -2.99
CA THR A 255 -5.74 26.04 -1.95
C THR A 255 -7.19 26.22 -1.57
N CYS A 256 -7.57 25.72 -0.39
CA CYS A 256 -8.90 25.87 0.23
C CYS A 256 -9.27 27.33 0.59
N ILE A 257 -8.69 28.31 -0.10
CA ILE A 257 -8.93 29.73 0.14
C ILE A 257 -10.06 30.16 -0.79
N ALA A 258 -11.25 30.27 -0.21
CA ALA A 258 -12.43 30.81 -0.88
C ALA A 258 -12.13 32.24 -1.37
N LYS A 259 -11.91 32.41 -2.69
CA LYS A 259 -11.56 33.70 -3.34
C LYS A 259 -12.66 34.77 -3.20
N ASP A 260 -13.84 34.36 -2.77
CA ASP A 260 -15.05 35.14 -2.55
C ASP A 260 -15.23 35.58 -1.09
N THR A 261 -14.41 35.07 -0.16
CA THR A 261 -14.29 35.69 1.16
C THR A 261 -13.36 36.89 1.03
N ASN A 262 -13.88 38.09 1.28
CA ASN A 262 -13.14 39.35 1.30
C ASN A 262 -12.11 39.35 2.45
N TYR A 263 -11.12 38.47 2.36
CA TYR A 263 -10.07 38.30 3.34
C TYR A 263 -9.02 39.39 3.07
N ASP A 264 -9.04 40.42 3.90
CA ASP A 264 -8.04 41.48 3.85
C ASP A 264 -6.69 40.91 4.30
N LEU A 265 -5.84 40.57 3.33
CA LEU A 265 -4.50 40.01 3.57
C LEU A 265 -3.59 40.96 4.34
N LEU A 266 -3.91 42.25 4.36
CA LEU A 266 -3.16 43.26 5.11
C LEU A 266 -3.70 43.46 6.53
N ASN A 267 -4.86 42.88 6.85
CA ASN A 267 -5.50 43.04 8.13
C ASN A 267 -6.30 41.79 8.54
N PRO A 268 -5.61 40.66 8.83
CA PRO A 268 -6.28 39.44 9.24
C PRO A 268 -7.10 39.70 10.52
N PRO A 269 -8.35 39.21 10.61
CA PRO A 269 -9.15 39.36 11.82
C PRO A 269 -8.37 38.78 13.01
N GLN A 270 -8.15 39.59 14.05
CA GLN A 270 -7.43 39.20 15.28
C GLN A 270 -8.19 38.18 16.14
N TYR A 271 -9.07 37.38 15.55
CA TYR A 271 -9.77 36.32 16.27
C TYR A 271 -8.91 35.05 16.25
N MET A 272 -7.91 35.02 17.12
CA MET A 272 -7.40 33.76 17.63
C MET A 272 -8.42 33.32 18.69
N PRO A 273 -9.23 32.26 18.46
CA PRO A 273 -10.05 31.72 19.53
C PRO A 273 -9.12 31.45 20.70
N GLN A 274 -9.45 31.99 21.88
CA GLN A 274 -8.59 31.81 23.03
C GLN A 274 -8.45 30.31 23.25
N THR A 275 -7.22 29.83 23.44
CA THR A 275 -6.89 28.40 23.56
C THR A 275 -7.73 27.69 24.62
N LYS A 276 -8.22 28.41 25.63
CA LYS A 276 -9.15 27.92 26.65
C LYS A 276 -10.53 27.52 26.10
N ASP A 277 -11.03 28.23 25.10
CA ASP A 277 -12.33 27.96 24.49
C ASP A 277 -12.27 26.68 23.65
N VAL A 278 -11.19 26.50 22.88
CA VAL A 278 -10.95 25.30 22.05
C VAL A 278 -10.79 24.04 22.90
N ILE A 279 -10.06 24.13 24.02
CA ILE A 279 -9.89 23.00 24.95
C ILE A 279 -11.24 22.60 25.58
N THR A 280 -12.08 23.58 25.90
CA THR A 280 -13.41 23.33 26.51
C THR A 280 -14.37 22.70 25.51
N GLU A 281 -14.33 23.13 24.25
CA GLU A 281 -15.11 22.54 23.16
C GLU A 281 -14.67 21.09 22.88
N LEU A 282 -13.36 20.83 22.82
CA LEU A 282 -12.81 19.47 22.67
C LEU A 282 -13.21 18.54 23.82
N LYS A 283 -13.16 19.02 25.07
CA LYS A 283 -13.62 18.26 26.25
C LYS A 283 -15.11 17.90 26.13
N THR A 284 -15.93 18.81 25.61
CA THR A 284 -17.37 18.59 25.39
C THR A 284 -17.61 17.52 24.32
N VAL A 285 -16.97 17.63 23.16
CA VAL A 285 -17.10 16.65 22.06
C VAL A 285 -16.66 15.25 22.50
N LEU A 286 -15.56 15.13 23.25
CA LEU A 286 -15.06 13.85 23.74
C LEU A 286 -16.07 13.17 24.70
N ASN A 287 -16.72 13.97 25.55
CA ASN A 287 -17.75 13.48 26.48
C ASN A 287 -19.01 13.01 25.74
N ASP A 288 -19.43 13.72 24.69
CA ASP A 288 -20.59 13.33 23.89
C ASP A 288 -20.30 12.05 23.07
N CYS A 289 -19.09 11.91 22.51
CA CYS A 289 -18.65 10.65 21.90
C CYS A 289 -18.70 9.48 22.89
N HIS A 290 -18.28 9.69 24.14
CA HIS A 290 -18.32 8.65 25.17
C HIS A 290 -19.75 8.21 25.50
N LYS A 291 -20.71 9.14 25.56
CA LYS A 291 -22.13 8.83 25.82
C LYS A 291 -22.77 8.07 24.66
N ASN A 292 -22.53 8.50 23.43
CA ASN A 292 -23.13 7.86 22.24
C ASN A 292 -22.66 6.40 22.07
N LEU A 293 -21.43 6.09 22.50
CA LEU A 293 -20.89 4.71 22.49
C LEU A 293 -21.60 3.76 23.48
N GLU A 294 -22.25 4.28 24.52
CA GLU A 294 -23.02 3.47 25.46
C GLU A 294 -24.42 3.15 24.91
N GLU A 295 -24.98 4.00 24.05
CA GLU A 295 -26.35 3.86 23.52
C GLU A 295 -26.45 2.93 22.29
N ASP A 296 -25.42 2.83 21.46
CA ASP A 296 -25.43 2.02 20.21
C ASP A 296 -25.39 0.49 20.42
N MET A 297 -25.41 -0.01 21.66
CA MET A 297 -25.31 -1.44 21.99
C MET A 297 -26.59 -2.28 21.76
N VAL A 298 -27.69 -1.70 21.27
CA VAL A 298 -29.02 -2.37 21.28
C VAL A 298 -29.46 -2.94 19.93
N THR A 299 -28.69 -2.77 18.84
CA THR A 299 -29.11 -3.30 17.52
C THR A 299 -28.21 -4.44 17.02
N GLU A 300 -28.86 -5.51 16.56
CA GLU A 300 -28.25 -6.80 16.19
C GLU A 300 -27.19 -6.65 15.08
N VAL A 301 -25.90 -6.67 15.45
CA VAL A 301 -24.79 -6.77 14.50
C VAL A 301 -24.19 -8.19 14.55
N PRO A 302 -23.96 -8.89 13.41
CA PRO A 302 -23.62 -10.31 13.40
C PRO A 302 -22.19 -10.67 13.82
N ASN A 303 -21.33 -9.70 14.18
CA ASN A 303 -19.93 -9.97 14.47
C ASN A 303 -19.44 -9.21 15.71
N VAL A 304 -19.75 -9.78 16.87
CA VAL A 304 -19.37 -9.31 18.20
C VAL A 304 -17.85 -9.07 18.32
N VAL A 305 -17.02 -9.85 17.61
CA VAL A 305 -15.56 -9.74 17.67
C VAL A 305 -15.07 -8.48 16.97
N THR A 306 -15.61 -8.13 15.81
CA THR A 306 -15.26 -6.89 15.11
C THR A 306 -15.70 -5.66 15.90
N LEU A 307 -16.90 -5.73 16.51
CA LEU A 307 -17.42 -4.65 17.36
C LEU A 307 -16.54 -4.43 18.60
N LEU A 308 -16.08 -5.51 19.24
CA LEU A 308 -15.18 -5.43 20.39
C LEU A 308 -13.82 -4.82 20.04
N HIS A 309 -13.21 -5.21 18.92
CA HIS A 309 -11.94 -4.61 18.47
C HIS A 309 -12.09 -3.11 18.17
N HIS A 310 -13.12 -2.73 17.41
CA HIS A 310 -13.41 -1.32 17.13
C HIS A 310 -13.63 -0.51 18.42
N ARG A 311 -14.29 -1.10 19.42
CA ARG A 311 -14.47 -0.46 20.74
C ARG A 311 -13.16 -0.32 21.50
N ILE A 312 -12.28 -1.31 21.47
CA ILE A 312 -10.94 -1.23 22.10
C ILE A 312 -10.14 -0.09 21.47
N ASP A 313 -10.15 0.02 20.14
CA ASP A 313 -9.43 1.07 19.41
C ASP A 313 -9.98 2.47 19.75
N ILE A 314 -11.30 2.63 19.78
CA ILE A 314 -11.94 3.90 20.17
C ILE A 314 -11.60 4.27 21.62
N LEU A 315 -11.64 3.31 22.55
CA LEU A 315 -11.31 3.58 23.96
C LEU A 315 -9.83 3.96 24.13
N ALA A 316 -8.93 3.32 23.37
CA ALA A 316 -7.51 3.67 23.36
C ALA A 316 -7.28 5.09 22.80
N PHE A 317 -8.00 5.46 21.75
CA PHE A 317 -7.96 6.80 21.18
C PHE A 317 -8.47 7.88 22.16
N ILE A 318 -9.63 7.65 22.79
CA ILE A 318 -10.20 8.56 23.79
C ILE A 318 -9.23 8.76 24.96
N LYS A 319 -8.63 7.68 25.47
CA LYS A 319 -7.65 7.75 26.56
C LYS A 319 -6.43 8.59 26.18
N THR A 320 -5.89 8.38 24.99
CA THR A 320 -4.71 9.10 24.50
C THR A 320 -5.00 10.60 24.35
N ASN A 321 -6.15 10.97 23.79
CA ASN A 321 -6.55 12.37 23.67
C ASN A 321 -6.79 13.04 25.03
N LYS A 322 -7.36 12.31 25.99
CA LYS A 322 -7.54 12.82 27.36
C LYS A 322 -6.19 13.15 28.01
N GLU A 323 -5.21 12.25 27.91
CA GLU A 323 -3.85 12.49 28.42
C GLU A 323 -3.14 13.66 27.70
N HIS A 324 -3.45 13.89 26.42
CA HIS A 324 -2.94 15.05 25.68
C HIS A 324 -3.57 16.36 26.18
N LEU A 325 -4.90 16.38 26.40
CA LEU A 325 -5.60 17.54 26.95
C LEU A 325 -5.13 17.89 28.36
N GLU A 326 -4.87 16.89 29.21
CA GLU A 326 -4.33 17.11 30.56
C GLU A 326 -2.89 17.66 30.55
N ARG A 327 -2.11 17.38 29.50
CA ARG A 327 -0.78 17.99 29.32
C ARG A 327 -0.89 19.45 28.91
N LEU A 328 -1.74 19.76 27.93
CA LEU A 328 -1.99 21.13 27.50
C LEU A 328 -2.50 22.01 28.65
N ASP A 329 -3.36 21.47 29.52
CA ASP A 329 -3.89 22.17 30.69
C ASP A 329 -2.81 22.51 31.73
N LYS A 330 -1.72 21.72 31.81
CA LYS A 330 -0.59 21.96 32.71
C LYS A 330 0.44 22.95 32.15
N GLU A 331 0.46 23.10 30.82
CA GLU A 331 1.39 24.00 30.11
C GLU A 331 0.85 25.43 29.99
N MET A 332 -0.46 25.61 30.20
CA MET A 332 -1.16 26.91 30.19
C MET A 332 -1.30 27.52 31.59
#